data_AF-A0A7L4B932-F1
#
_entry.id   AF-A0A7L4B932-F1
#
_cell.length_a   1.000
_cell.length_b   1.000
_cell.length_c   1.000
_cell.angle_alpha   90.00
_cell.angle_beta   90.00
_cell.angle_gamma   90.00
#
_symmetry.space_group_name_H-M   'P 1'
#
loop_
_entity.id
_entity.type
_entity.pdbx_description
1 polymer ?
#
loop_
_entity_poly.entity_id
_entity_poly.type
_entity_poly.pdbx_seq_one_letter_code
_entity_poly.pdbx_strand_id
1 'polypeptide(L)'
;DRSFRIDAQRLQRRFRSLQRAVHPDRFGQRPLKEQYYSEQHSSLINKAYQTLLNPLSRGLYLLELNGVEPAQETDSDADSAFLMEIMEINEKLAEPKNE
;
A
#
# COMPACT_ATOMS: atom_id res chain seq x y z
N ASP A 1 15.65 8.98 -7.41
CA ASP A 1 15.56 8.85 -5.94
C ASP A 1 14.21 8.34 -5.49
N ARG A 2 14.18 7.66 -4.34
CA ARG A 2 12.96 7.17 -3.69
C ARG A 2 12.32 8.35 -2.93
N SER A 3 11.04 8.63 -3.16
CA SER A 3 10.35 9.78 -2.56
C SER A 3 8.94 9.41 -2.13
N PHE A 4 8.47 10.03 -1.05
CA PHE A 4 7.09 9.92 -0.59
C PHE A 4 6.11 10.58 -1.57
N ARG A 5 6.49 11.71 -2.17
CA ARG A 5 5.67 12.40 -3.17
C ARG A 5 5.85 11.72 -4.52
N ILE A 6 4.75 11.21 -5.07
CA ILE A 6 4.71 10.57 -6.39
C ILE A 6 3.56 11.13 -7.22
N ASP A 7 3.70 11.05 -8.54
CA ASP A 7 2.62 11.30 -9.49
C ASP A 7 1.75 10.03 -9.64
N ALA A 8 0.52 10.11 -9.15
CA ALA A 8 -0.45 9.01 -9.22
C ALA A 8 -0.82 8.61 -10.66
N GLN A 9 -0.87 9.57 -11.60
CA GLN A 9 -1.14 9.27 -13.00
C GLN A 9 0.03 8.54 -13.65
N ARG A 10 1.26 8.94 -13.34
CA ARG A 10 2.46 8.21 -13.80
C ARG A 10 2.50 6.81 -13.21
N LEU A 11 2.18 6.64 -11.92
CA LEU A 11 2.09 5.33 -11.28
C LEU A 11 1.07 4.43 -11.99
N GLN A 12 -0.15 4.92 -12.22
CA GLN A 12 -1.22 4.16 -12.87
C GLN A 12 -0.85 3.77 -14.31
N ARG A 13 -0.23 4.68 -15.07
CA ARG A 13 0.26 4.38 -16.43
C ARG A 13 1.32 3.28 -16.41
N ARG A 14 2.27 3.35 -15.48
CA ARG A 14 3.32 2.34 -15.34
C ARG A 14 2.75 0.99 -14.92
N PHE A 15 1.82 0.97 -13.96
CA PHE A 15 1.08 -0.23 -13.55
C PHE A 15 0.41 -0.91 -14.74
N ARG A 16 -0.43 -0.19 -15.50
CA ARG A 16 -1.10 -0.75 -16.68
C ARG A 16 -0.13 -1.23 -17.75
N SER A 17 1.03 -0.58 -17.90
CA SER A 17 2.06 -1.00 -18.86
C SER A 17 2.69 -2.33 -18.44
N LEU A 18 3.09 -2.45 -17.17
CA LEU A 18 3.72 -3.66 -16.64
C LEU A 18 2.72 -4.82 -16.58
N GLN A 19 1.52 -4.57 -16.09
CA GLN A 19 0.47 -5.58 -15.96
C GLN A 19 0.10 -6.17 -17.32
N ARG A 20 -0.05 -5.34 -18.36
CA ARG A 20 -0.25 -5.84 -19.73
C ARG A 20 0.89 -6.72 -20.22
N ALA A 21 2.14 -6.45 -19.82
CA ALA A 21 3.29 -7.24 -20.28
C ALA A 21 3.32 -8.65 -19.68
N VAL A 22 2.84 -8.82 -18.44
CA VAL A 22 2.96 -10.07 -17.68
C VAL A 22 1.62 -10.69 -17.26
N HIS A 23 0.49 -10.23 -17.79
CA HIS A 23 -0.84 -10.71 -17.38
C HIS A 23 -1.02 -12.21 -17.69
N PRO A 24 -1.52 -13.04 -16.74
CA PRO A 24 -1.71 -14.48 -16.93
C PRO A 24 -2.49 -14.88 -18.18
N ASP A 25 -3.52 -14.11 -18.55
CA ASP A 25 -4.31 -14.34 -19.77
C ASP A 25 -3.46 -14.40 -21.06
N ARG A 26 -2.29 -13.73 -21.09
CA ARG A 26 -1.38 -13.76 -22.25
C ARG A 26 -0.49 -15.00 -22.28
N PHE A 27 -0.37 -15.70 -21.15
CA PHE A 27 0.52 -16.83 -20.96
C PHE A 27 -0.23 -18.17 -20.86
N GLY A 28 -1.58 -18.19 -20.93
CA GLY A 28 -2.37 -19.43 -20.78
C GLY A 28 -2.03 -20.58 -21.74
N GLN A 29 -1.40 -20.30 -22.88
CA GLN A 29 -0.92 -21.32 -23.85
C GLN A 29 0.61 -21.53 -23.81
N ARG A 30 1.32 -20.87 -22.88
CA ARG A 30 2.77 -20.95 -22.73
C ARG A 30 3.18 -22.12 -21.84
N PRO A 31 4.47 -22.52 -21.82
CA PRO A 31 4.96 -23.54 -20.89
C PRO A 31 4.60 -23.19 -19.43
N LEU A 32 4.37 -24.22 -18.60
CA LEU A 32 3.99 -24.06 -17.18
C LEU A 32 4.91 -23.11 -16.41
N LYS A 33 6.22 -23.14 -16.72
CA LYS A 33 7.21 -22.25 -16.12
C LYS A 33 6.93 -20.76 -16.42
N GLU A 34 6.52 -20.44 -17.65
CA GLU A 34 6.18 -19.08 -18.05
C GLU A 34 4.83 -18.63 -17.44
N GLN A 35 3.85 -19.53 -17.36
CA GLN A 35 2.58 -19.26 -16.67
C GLN A 35 2.82 -18.91 -15.20
N TYR A 36 3.63 -19.72 -14.51
CA TYR A 36 4.02 -19.48 -13.12
C TYR A 36 4.70 -18.13 -12.93
N TYR A 37 5.68 -17.77 -13.77
CA TYR A 37 6.33 -16.46 -13.67
C TYR A 37 5.37 -15.30 -13.97
N SER A 38 4.46 -15.47 -14.93
CA SER A 38 3.43 -14.48 -15.25
C SER A 38 2.54 -14.19 -14.04
N GLU A 39 2.08 -15.23 -13.34
CA GLU A 39 1.28 -15.10 -12.11
C GLU A 39 2.06 -14.40 -10.99
N GLN A 40 3.31 -14.85 -10.74
CA GLN A 40 4.16 -14.24 -9.71
C GLN A 40 4.42 -12.76 -9.98
N HIS A 41 4.79 -12.41 -11.21
CA HIS A 41 5.06 -11.02 -11.57
C HIS A 41 3.80 -10.14 -11.53
N SER A 42 2.66 -10.65 -12.02
CA SER A 42 1.37 -9.97 -11.93
C SER A 42 1.01 -9.65 -10.46
N SER A 43 1.18 -10.63 -9.56
CA SER A 43 0.95 -10.45 -8.13
C SER A 43 1.89 -9.40 -7.51
N LEU A 44 3.19 -9.45 -7.83
CA LEU A 44 4.17 -8.47 -7.36
C LEU A 44 3.86 -7.04 -7.85
N ILE A 45 3.44 -6.90 -9.10
CA ILE A 45 3.05 -5.59 -9.67
C ILE A 45 1.81 -5.05 -8.97
N ASN A 46 0.81 -5.90 -8.70
CA ASN A 46 -0.38 -5.50 -7.93
C ASN A 46 0.00 -5.04 -6.53
N LYS A 47 0.82 -5.82 -5.80
CA LYS A 47 1.29 -5.46 -4.47
C LYS A 47 2.03 -4.12 -4.49
N ALA A 48 2.99 -3.95 -5.40
CA ALA A 48 3.74 -2.71 -5.54
C ALA A 48 2.84 -1.52 -5.87
N TYR A 49 1.85 -1.69 -6.75
CA TYR A 49 0.90 -0.63 -7.08
C TYR A 49 0.07 -0.21 -5.85
N GLN A 50 -0.47 -1.16 -5.09
CA GLN A 50 -1.25 -0.88 -3.89
C GLN A 50 -0.42 -0.22 -2.79
N THR A 51 0.80 -0.72 -2.55
CA THR A 51 1.76 -0.13 -1.59
C THR A 51 2.12 1.29 -1.98
N LEU A 52 2.34 1.57 -3.26
CA LEU A 52 2.70 2.91 -3.71
C LEU A 52 1.49 3.84 -3.83
N LEU A 53 0.28 3.34 -4.07
CA LEU A 53 -0.90 4.18 -4.25
C LEU A 53 -1.36 4.81 -2.93
N ASN A 54 -1.44 4.03 -1.85
CA ASN A 54 -1.88 4.51 -0.55
C ASN A 54 -0.72 5.24 0.18
N PRO A 55 -0.93 6.50 0.63
CA PRO A 55 0.11 7.26 1.32
C PRO A 55 0.67 6.57 2.57
N LEU A 56 -0.17 5.92 3.39
CA LEU A 56 0.27 5.25 4.62
C LEU A 56 1.21 4.09 4.29
N SER A 57 0.78 3.15 3.46
CA SER A 57 1.62 2.01 3.08
C SER A 57 2.88 2.41 2.32
N ARG A 58 2.83 3.49 1.54
CA ARG A 58 4.02 4.08 0.89
C ARG A 58 5.02 4.60 1.90
N GLY A 59 4.54 5.32 2.92
CA GLY A 59 5.38 5.84 4.00
C GLY A 59 6.07 4.71 4.77
N LEU A 60 5.30 3.71 5.20
CA LEU A 60 5.80 2.53 5.89
C LEU A 60 6.83 1.77 5.05
N TYR A 61 6.57 1.59 3.75
CA TYR A 61 7.52 0.92 2.85
C TYR A 61 8.81 1.72 2.64
N LEU A 62 8.74 3.06 2.62
CA LEU A 62 9.95 3.88 2.57
C LEU A 62 10.77 3.76 3.86
N LEU A 63 10.13 3.67 5.03
CA LEU A 63 10.81 3.45 6.30
C LEU A 63 11.52 2.08 6.33
N GLU A 64 10.81 1.02 5.91
CA GLU A 64 11.38 -0.33 5.79
C GLU A 64 12.63 -0.34 4.89
N LEU A 65 12.58 0.35 3.75
CA LEU A 65 13.71 0.48 2.83
C LEU A 65 14.91 1.25 3.41
N ASN A 66 14.71 2.02 4.48
CA ASN A 66 15.76 2.71 5.24
C ASN A 66 16.17 1.92 6.51
N GLY A 67 15.65 0.71 6.71
CA GLY A 67 15.95 -0.13 7.86
C GLY A 67 15.22 0.28 9.15
N VAL A 68 14.17 1.09 9.03
CA VAL A 68 13.31 1.45 10.17
C VAL A 68 12.11 0.49 10.17
N GLU A 69 11.99 -0.32 11.23
CA GLU A 69 10.81 -1.13 11.45
C GLU A 69 9.67 -0.23 11.95
N PRO A 70 8.52 -0.20 11.26
CA PRO A 70 7.39 0.57 11.75
C PRO A 70 6.88 -0.01 13.07
N ALA A 71 6.61 0.87 14.03
CA ALA A 71 6.01 0.54 15.31
C ALA A 71 4.76 -0.36 15.14
N GLN A 72 4.64 -1.39 15.98
CA GLN A 72 3.45 -2.24 16.00
C GLN A 72 2.28 -1.42 16.57
N GLU A 73 1.02 -1.76 16.24
CA GLU A 73 -0.16 -1.07 16.80
C GLU A 73 -0.22 -1.09 18.35
N THR A 74 0.60 -1.94 18.97
CA THR A 74 0.72 -2.12 20.42
C THR A 74 1.83 -1.30 21.08
N ASP A 75 2.60 -0.50 20.32
CA ASP A 75 3.63 0.36 20.90
C ASP A 75 2.97 1.49 21.72
N SER A 76 3.05 1.35 23.04
CA SER A 76 2.42 2.22 24.04
C SER A 76 3.13 3.56 24.25
N ASP A 77 4.03 3.94 23.35
CA ASP A 77 4.79 5.19 23.39
C ASP A 77 4.06 6.37 22.74
N ALA A 78 2.76 6.21 22.44
CA ALA A 78 1.95 7.29 21.89
C ALA A 78 1.82 8.46 22.89
N ASP A 79 2.08 9.67 22.40
CA ASP A 79 2.00 10.89 23.21
C ASP A 79 0.60 11.07 23.83
N SER A 80 0.56 11.45 25.12
CA SER A 80 -0.69 11.55 25.88
C SER A 80 -1.66 12.58 25.28
N ALA A 81 -1.13 13.66 24.68
CA ALA A 81 -1.98 14.65 24.03
C ALA A 81 -2.65 14.09 22.76
N PHE A 82 -1.89 13.31 21.97
CA PHE A 82 -2.43 12.63 20.80
C PHE A 82 -3.49 11.58 21.16
N LEU A 83 -3.25 10.78 22.22
CA LEU A 83 -4.24 9.81 22.71
C LEU A 83 -5.55 10.49 23.16
N MET A 84 -5.45 11.64 23.83
CA MET A 84 -6.61 12.42 24.24
C MET A 84 -7.43 12.91 23.03
N GLU A 85 -6.75 13.40 21.98
CA GLU A 85 -7.39 13.79 20.72
C GLU A 85 -8.15 12.61 20.08
N ILE A 86 -7.55 11.42 20.05
CA ILE A 86 -8.21 10.20 19.54
C ILE A 86 -9.45 9.85 20.37
N MET A 87 -9.37 9.94 21.69
CA MET A 87 -10.51 9.69 22.58
C MET A 87 -11.66 10.68 22.33
N GLU A 88 -11.36 11.98 22.21
CA GLU A 88 -12.37 13.00 21.91
C GLU A 88 -13.05 12.79 20.55
N ILE A 89 -12.29 12.39 19.52
CA ILE A 89 -12.84 12.06 18.19
C ILE A 89 -13.78 10.85 18.30
N ASN A 90 -13.38 9.82 19.05
CA ASN A 90 -14.21 8.63 19.25
C ASN A 90 -15.50 8.95 20.01
N GLU A 91 -15.46 9.81 21.02
CA GLU A 91 -16.64 10.26 21.75
C GLU A 91 -17.62 11.01 20.82
N LYS A 92 -17.13 11.96 20.01
CA LYS A 92 -17.93 12.67 19.01
C LYS A 92 -18.55 11.74 17.95
N LEU A 93 -17.88 10.65 17.60
CA LEU A 93 -18.41 9.65 16.66
C LEU A 93 -19.48 8.75 17.31
N ALA A 94 -19.39 8.53 18.63
CA ALA A 94 -20.34 7.73 19.40
C ALA A 94 -21.63 8.51 19.76
N GLU A 95 -21.58 9.84 19.77
CA GLU A 95 -22.78 10.66 19.91
C GLU A 95 -23.76 10.38 18.76
N PRO A 96 -25.04 10.07 19.07
CA PRO A 96 -26.04 9.92 18.04
C PRO A 96 -26.20 11.24 17.30
N LYS A 97 -26.20 11.20 15.97
CA LYS A 97 -26.63 12.36 15.16
C LYS A 97 -28.09 12.63 15.49
N ASN A 98 -28.34 13.55 16.41
CA ASN A 98 -29.67 14.15 16.54
C ASN A 98 -29.99 14.81 15.20
N GLU A 99 -31.05 14.35 14.55
CA GLU A 99 -31.63 14.94 13.34
C GLU A 99 -32.03 16.41 13.54
#